data_AF-A0A5E4IPH7-F1
#
_entry.id   AF-A0A5E4IPH7-F1
#
_cell.length_a   1.000
_cell.length_b   1.000
_cell.length_c   1.000
_cell.angle_alpha   90.00
_cell.angle_beta   90.00
_cell.angle_gamma   90.00
#
_symmetry.space_group_name_H-M   'P 1'
#
loop_
_entity.id
_entity.type
_entity.pdbx_description
1 polymer ?
#
loop_
_entity_poly.entity_id
_entity_poly.type
_entity_poly.pdbx_seq_one_letter_code
_entity_poly.pdbx_strand_id
1 'polypeptide(L)'
;MKNGRKFAPIAIALIFVFALILAGCAQGGNSGTNNTANSTPAKNDTIAPVNSLVVQAGDNVSVEYIGKLENGTVFDTNMQDEAVKAGLPLRPVYEPLQFTAGAGRMIKGFDEGVIGMKVGETKTLTIAPEDAYGQPDPKKIISVELSKIPNGDKLKVGDTLYTAQGMPGKVIAIDNGNAEIDFNHQLAGKTLVFEVTVKGIEKKK
;
A
#
# COMPACT_ATOMS: atom_id res chain seq x y z
N MET A 1 38.19 19.69 18.18
CA MET A 1 36.70 19.72 18.18
C MET A 1 36.22 20.36 16.90
N LYS A 2 35.54 19.62 16.02
CA LYS A 2 34.58 20.10 15.01
C LYS A 2 33.99 18.88 14.31
N ASN A 3 32.96 18.30 14.93
CA ASN A 3 32.19 17.19 14.38
C ASN A 3 31.26 17.74 13.28
N GLY A 4 31.65 17.57 12.02
CA GLY A 4 30.78 17.84 10.88
C GLY A 4 29.79 16.70 10.70
N ARG A 5 28.58 16.85 11.24
CA ARG A 5 27.43 15.99 10.88
C ARG A 5 27.13 16.23 9.39
N LYS A 6 27.51 15.27 8.55
CA LYS A 6 27.06 15.20 7.16
C LYS A 6 25.58 14.84 7.18
N PHE A 7 24.72 15.78 6.80
CA PHE A 7 23.31 15.51 6.54
C PHE A 7 23.23 14.61 5.29
N ALA A 8 22.81 13.37 5.48
CA ALA A 8 22.42 12.51 4.37
C ALA A 8 21.12 13.05 3.74
N PRO A 9 20.93 12.96 2.41
CA PRO A 9 19.69 13.40 1.77
C PRO A 9 18.53 12.53 2.28
N ILE A 10 17.49 13.19 2.79
CA ILE A 10 16.25 12.57 3.23
C ILE A 10 15.56 12.00 1.99
N ALA A 11 15.65 10.68 1.80
CA ALA A 11 14.80 9.97 0.86
C ALA A 11 13.37 10.04 1.40
N ILE A 12 12.56 10.94 0.83
CA ILE A 12 11.12 11.03 1.11
C ILE A 12 10.48 9.77 0.53
N ALA A 13 10.25 8.81 1.40
CA ALA A 13 9.61 7.55 1.06
C ALA A 13 8.15 7.82 0.68
N LEU A 14 7.76 7.35 -0.50
CA LEU A 14 6.41 7.40 -1.02
C LEU A 14 5.46 6.65 -0.07
N ILE A 15 4.62 7.42 0.62
CA ILE A 15 3.47 6.89 1.35
C ILE A 15 2.42 6.53 0.30
N PHE A 16 2.36 5.26 -0.11
CA PHE A 16 1.21 4.72 -0.84
C PHE A 16 0.28 3.98 0.11
N VAL A 17 -0.37 4.74 0.99
CA VAL A 17 -1.62 4.32 1.61
C VAL A 17 -2.69 5.22 1.01
N PHE A 18 -3.32 4.77 -0.09
CA PHE A 18 -4.47 5.46 -0.68
C PHE A 18 -5.71 5.17 0.18
N ALA A 19 -5.72 5.69 1.41
CA ALA A 19 -6.91 5.74 2.24
C ALA A 19 -7.79 6.92 1.76
N LEU A 20 -8.55 6.68 0.69
CA LEU A 20 -9.73 7.49 0.35
C LEU A 20 -10.76 7.31 1.48
N ILE A 21 -10.66 8.13 2.53
CA ILE A 21 -11.69 8.28 3.56
C ILE A 21 -12.64 9.38 3.08
N LEU A 22 -13.81 8.97 2.59
CA LEU A 22 -14.95 9.88 2.47
C LEU A 22 -15.64 9.93 3.83
N ALA A 23 -15.61 11.11 4.45
CA ALA A 23 -16.37 11.43 5.64
C ALA A 23 -17.88 11.35 5.32
N GLY A 24 -18.61 10.56 6.11
CA GLY A 24 -20.06 10.59 6.18
C GLY A 24 -20.49 10.77 7.63
N CYS A 25 -20.82 12.00 8.01
CA CYS A 25 -21.46 12.30 9.28
C CYS A 25 -22.89 11.74 9.31
N ALA A 26 -23.30 11.17 10.45
CA ALA A 26 -24.71 11.10 10.83
C ALA A 26 -24.85 11.22 12.36
N GLN A 27 -25.44 12.33 12.79
CA GLN A 27 -25.94 12.59 14.14
C GLN A 27 -27.37 12.05 14.31
N GLY A 28 -27.71 11.71 15.56
CA GLY A 28 -29.05 11.49 16.07
C GLY A 28 -29.03 10.34 17.07
N GLY A 29 -29.36 10.47 18.35
CA GLY A 29 -30.10 11.48 19.09
C GLY A 29 -31.15 10.77 19.96
N ASN A 30 -30.97 10.87 21.28
CA ASN A 30 -32.00 10.86 22.34
C ASN A 30 -32.20 9.59 23.24
N SER A 31 -31.84 9.79 24.52
CA SER A 31 -32.58 9.57 25.79
C SER A 31 -33.21 8.23 26.20
N GLY A 32 -32.95 7.82 27.45
CA GLY A 32 -33.95 7.11 28.29
C GLY A 32 -33.45 6.00 29.26
N THR A 33 -33.06 6.38 30.48
CA THR A 33 -33.34 5.77 31.81
C THR A 33 -33.33 4.23 32.07
N ASN A 34 -32.48 3.86 33.05
CA ASN A 34 -32.71 3.08 34.29
C ASN A 34 -33.10 1.57 34.33
N ASN A 35 -32.35 0.87 35.21
CA ASN A 35 -32.69 -0.20 36.18
C ASN A 35 -32.29 -1.68 35.90
N THR A 36 -31.30 -2.11 36.70
CA THR A 36 -31.29 -3.24 37.67
C THR A 36 -31.86 -4.62 37.31
N ALA A 37 -30.94 -5.60 37.31
CA ALA A 37 -31.04 -7.03 37.70
C ALA A 37 -32.22 -7.89 37.20
N ASN A 38 -31.94 -9.01 36.54
CA ASN A 38 -31.71 -10.31 37.21
C ASN A 38 -31.52 -11.44 36.16
N SER A 39 -30.74 -12.44 36.57
CA SER A 39 -30.39 -13.73 35.99
C SER A 39 -31.34 -14.42 34.98
N THR A 40 -30.75 -15.08 33.97
CA THR A 40 -30.90 -16.52 33.62
C THR A 40 -29.82 -16.89 32.58
N PRO A 41 -29.11 -18.03 32.68
CA PRO A 41 -28.01 -18.39 31.78
C PRO A 41 -28.54 -19.11 30.53
N ALA A 42 -28.24 -18.61 29.34
CA ALA A 42 -28.56 -19.34 28.11
C ALA A 42 -27.54 -19.06 26.99
N LYS A 43 -27.06 -20.18 26.44
CA LYS A 43 -26.26 -20.38 25.23
C LYS A 43 -24.78 -19.97 25.28
N ASN A 44 -24.00 -21.02 25.56
CA ASN A 44 -22.64 -21.25 25.12
C ASN A 44 -22.48 -20.90 23.63
N ASP A 45 -22.04 -19.68 23.33
CA ASP A 45 -21.51 -19.30 22.04
C ASP A 45 -20.31 -20.19 21.76
N THR A 46 -20.50 -21.11 20.82
CA THR A 46 -19.44 -21.97 20.32
C THR A 46 -18.42 -21.06 19.64
N ILE A 47 -17.37 -20.68 20.36
CA ILE A 47 -16.16 -20.09 19.78
C ILE A 47 -15.58 -21.19 18.89
N ALA A 48 -15.90 -21.14 17.59
CA ALA A 48 -15.20 -21.95 16.61
C ALA A 48 -13.70 -21.73 16.85
N PRO A 49 -12.87 -22.79 16.91
CA PRO A 49 -11.45 -22.63 17.16
C PRO A 49 -10.91 -21.62 16.13
N VAL A 50 -10.11 -20.67 16.61
CA VAL A 50 -9.58 -19.52 15.85
C VAL A 50 -8.91 -19.91 14.52
N ASN A 51 -8.56 -21.20 14.37
CA ASN A 51 -8.02 -21.85 13.17
C ASN A 51 -9.04 -22.25 12.08
N SER A 52 -10.32 -21.87 12.20
CA SER A 52 -11.37 -22.28 11.24
C SER A 52 -11.88 -21.16 10.32
N LEU A 53 -11.52 -19.90 10.57
CA LEU A 53 -11.93 -18.78 9.72
C LEU A 53 -11.14 -18.79 8.41
N VAL A 54 -11.88 -18.75 7.31
CA VAL A 54 -11.38 -18.65 5.93
C VAL A 54 -11.79 -17.29 5.38
N VAL A 55 -10.88 -16.60 4.71
CA VAL A 55 -11.14 -15.29 4.08
C VAL A 55 -12.19 -15.46 2.98
N GLN A 56 -13.24 -14.64 3.04
CA GLN A 56 -14.25 -14.51 2.00
C GLN A 56 -14.32 -13.05 1.51
N ALA A 57 -14.82 -12.86 0.29
CA ALA A 57 -15.05 -11.52 -0.23
C ALA A 57 -16.01 -10.74 0.69
N GLY A 58 -15.61 -9.52 1.05
CA GLY A 58 -16.32 -8.64 1.98
C GLY A 58 -15.86 -8.75 3.44
N ASP A 59 -15.04 -9.73 3.81
CA ASP A 59 -14.44 -9.81 5.15
C ASP A 59 -13.39 -8.71 5.33
N ASN A 60 -13.27 -8.19 6.55
CA ASN A 60 -12.12 -7.39 6.94
C ASN A 60 -10.97 -8.33 7.33
N VAL A 61 -9.82 -8.16 6.70
CA VAL A 61 -8.63 -9.00 6.92
C VAL A 61 -7.47 -8.15 7.37
N SER A 62 -6.65 -8.74 8.25
CA SER A 62 -5.38 -8.16 8.71
C SER A 62 -4.24 -9.03 8.22
N VAL A 63 -3.27 -8.48 7.49
CA VAL A 63 -2.17 -9.26 6.90
C VAL A 63 -0.79 -8.67 7.19
N GLU A 64 0.19 -9.54 7.38
CA GLU A 64 1.61 -9.20 7.21
C GLU A 64 2.05 -9.55 5.80
N TYR A 65 2.91 -8.75 5.18
CA TYR A 65 3.37 -9.03 3.83
C TYR A 65 4.80 -8.55 3.56
N ILE A 66 5.41 -9.19 2.56
CA ILE A 66 6.65 -8.77 1.92
C ILE A 66 6.41 -8.70 0.41
N GLY A 67 6.51 -7.51 -0.17
CA GLY A 67 6.44 -7.26 -1.60
C GLY A 67 7.82 -7.25 -2.25
N LYS A 68 8.03 -8.14 -3.22
CA LYS A 68 9.30 -8.38 -3.91
C LYS A 68 9.12 -8.26 -5.43
N LEU A 69 10.17 -7.82 -6.12
CA LEU A 69 10.32 -8.02 -7.55
C LEU A 69 10.77 -9.45 -7.84
N GLU A 70 10.65 -9.92 -9.08
CA GLU A 70 11.07 -11.28 -9.48
C GLU A 70 12.56 -11.56 -9.22
N ASN A 71 13.39 -10.53 -9.21
CA ASN A 71 14.82 -10.64 -8.86
C ASN A 71 15.07 -10.72 -7.33
N GLY A 72 14.02 -10.78 -6.50
CA GLY A 72 14.08 -10.84 -5.04
C GLY A 72 14.25 -9.49 -4.33
N THR A 73 14.32 -8.37 -5.06
CA THR A 73 14.41 -7.04 -4.44
C THR A 73 13.10 -6.72 -3.72
N VAL A 74 13.16 -6.54 -2.40
CA VAL A 74 12.02 -6.10 -1.59
C VAL A 74 11.76 -4.63 -1.88
N PHE A 75 10.54 -4.29 -2.31
CA PHE A 75 10.14 -2.91 -2.57
C PHE A 75 9.20 -2.35 -1.50
N ASP A 76 8.50 -3.21 -0.76
CA ASP A 76 7.59 -2.80 0.31
C ASP A 76 7.35 -3.94 1.30
N THR A 77 7.09 -3.59 2.56
CA THR A 77 6.70 -4.53 3.62
C THR A 77 6.14 -3.76 4.81
N ASN A 78 5.27 -4.40 5.58
CA ASN A 78 4.85 -3.96 6.91
C ASN A 78 5.54 -4.73 8.06
N MET A 79 6.66 -5.41 7.78
CA MET A 79 7.49 -6.09 8.77
C MET A 79 8.81 -5.34 8.96
N GLN A 80 9.08 -4.90 10.19
CA GLN A 80 10.24 -4.05 10.49
C GLN A 80 11.57 -4.71 10.13
N ASP A 81 11.77 -5.98 10.49
CA ASP A 81 13.03 -6.67 10.27
C ASP A 81 13.34 -6.82 8.77
N GLU A 82 12.32 -7.10 7.97
CA GLU A 82 12.45 -7.19 6.51
C GLU A 82 12.72 -5.81 5.88
N ALA A 83 12.09 -4.75 6.38
CA ALA A 83 12.38 -3.39 5.94
C ALA A 83 13.84 -3.00 6.24
N VAL A 84 14.34 -3.31 7.43
CA VAL A 84 15.74 -3.07 7.82
C VAL A 84 16.69 -3.85 6.92
N LYS A 85 16.44 -5.14 6.71
CA LYS A 85 17.26 -6.02 5.87
C LYS A 85 17.30 -5.54 4.41
N ALA A 86 16.18 -5.05 3.90
CA ALA A 86 16.07 -4.50 2.55
C ALA A 86 16.61 -3.07 2.41
N GLY A 87 16.97 -2.40 3.50
CA GLY A 87 17.40 -1.00 3.49
C GLY A 87 16.27 -0.02 3.15
N LEU A 88 15.02 -0.39 3.42
CA LEU A 88 13.86 0.47 3.19
C LEU A 88 13.76 1.57 4.26
N PRO A 89 13.17 2.73 3.92
CA PRO A 89 12.90 3.77 4.90
C PRO A 89 12.03 3.25 6.05
N LEU A 90 12.49 3.50 7.28
CA LEU A 90 11.80 2.99 8.46
C LEU A 90 10.55 3.81 8.80
N ARG A 91 9.47 3.11 9.15
CA ARG A 91 8.22 3.70 9.61
C ARG A 91 8.20 3.81 11.13
N PRO A 92 7.48 4.79 11.71
CA PRO A 92 7.31 4.88 13.16
C PRO A 92 6.56 3.67 13.74
N VAL A 93 5.68 3.05 12.96
CA VAL A 93 4.81 1.93 13.36
C VAL A 93 4.77 0.89 12.24
N TYR A 94 4.85 -0.38 12.64
CA TYR A 94 4.71 -1.54 11.78
C TYR A 94 3.55 -2.40 12.31
N GLU A 95 2.42 -2.35 11.62
CA GLU A 95 1.20 -3.08 11.99
C GLU A 95 0.68 -3.89 10.78
N PRO A 96 -0.06 -4.98 11.03
CA PRO A 96 -0.75 -5.70 9.96
C PRO A 96 -1.62 -4.76 9.11
N LEU A 97 -1.49 -4.89 7.79
CA LEU A 97 -2.30 -4.15 6.83
C LEU A 97 -3.74 -4.63 6.93
N GLN A 98 -4.67 -3.70 7.18
CA GLN A 98 -6.09 -4.00 7.27
C GLN A 98 -6.83 -3.55 6.01
N PHE A 99 -7.66 -4.41 5.45
CA PHE A 99 -8.51 -4.07 4.31
C PHE A 99 -9.69 -5.02 4.18
N THR A 100 -10.67 -4.62 3.39
CA THR A 100 -11.81 -5.48 3.03
C THR A 100 -11.46 -6.29 1.80
N ALA A 101 -11.40 -7.62 1.93
CA ALA A 101 -11.02 -8.51 0.84
C ALA A 101 -12.04 -8.48 -0.30
N GLY A 102 -11.57 -8.38 -1.54
CA GLY A 102 -12.41 -8.30 -2.75
C GLY A 102 -13.17 -6.99 -2.93
N ALA A 103 -12.82 -5.93 -2.17
CA ALA A 103 -13.46 -4.62 -2.28
C ALA A 103 -12.83 -3.70 -3.36
N GLY A 104 -11.79 -4.15 -4.05
CA GLY A 104 -11.08 -3.37 -5.07
C GLY A 104 -10.25 -2.22 -4.49
N ARG A 105 -9.86 -2.33 -3.21
CA ARG A 105 -9.03 -1.32 -2.51
C ARG A 105 -7.54 -1.65 -2.57
N MET A 106 -7.21 -2.85 -3.02
CA MET A 106 -5.84 -3.32 -3.27
C MET A 106 -5.67 -3.61 -4.76
N ILE A 107 -4.42 -3.85 -5.20
CA ILE A 107 -4.18 -4.37 -6.54
C ILE A 107 -4.93 -5.70 -6.71
N LYS A 108 -5.50 -5.93 -7.89
CA LYS A 108 -6.45 -7.02 -8.15
C LYS A 108 -5.90 -8.38 -7.72
N GLY A 109 -4.67 -8.71 -8.11
CA GLY A 109 -4.09 -10.02 -7.78
C GLY A 109 -3.81 -10.22 -6.29
N PHE A 110 -3.62 -9.14 -5.53
CA PHE A 110 -3.47 -9.22 -4.08
C PHE A 110 -4.84 -9.39 -3.41
N ASP A 111 -5.81 -8.57 -3.83
CA ASP A 111 -7.17 -8.57 -3.28
C ASP A 111 -7.88 -9.92 -3.48
N GLU A 112 -7.75 -10.50 -4.68
CA GLU A 112 -8.27 -11.83 -5.00
C GLU A 112 -7.41 -12.94 -4.40
N GLY A 113 -6.08 -12.75 -4.36
CA GLY A 113 -5.12 -13.77 -3.96
C GLY A 113 -5.22 -14.21 -2.50
N VAL A 114 -5.72 -13.32 -1.61
CA VAL A 114 -5.95 -13.62 -0.19
C VAL A 114 -7.24 -14.38 0.09
N ILE A 115 -8.19 -14.41 -0.85
CA ILE A 115 -9.45 -15.12 -0.68
C ILE A 115 -9.17 -16.61 -0.54
N GLY A 116 -9.84 -17.25 0.43
CA GLY A 116 -9.65 -18.67 0.73
C GLY A 116 -8.50 -18.99 1.69
N MET A 117 -7.65 -18.00 2.03
CA MET A 117 -6.62 -18.19 3.06
C MET A 117 -7.23 -18.31 4.45
N LYS A 118 -6.55 -19.00 5.37
CA LYS A 118 -6.93 -19.11 6.79
C LYS A 118 -6.09 -18.19 7.66
N VAL A 119 -6.58 -17.87 8.85
CA VAL A 119 -5.76 -17.21 9.88
C VAL A 119 -4.51 -18.05 10.15
N GLY A 120 -3.35 -17.39 10.13
CA GLY A 120 -2.02 -17.99 10.29
C GLY A 120 -1.42 -18.59 9.02
N GLU A 121 -2.19 -18.67 7.92
CA GLU A 121 -1.66 -19.18 6.64
C GLU A 121 -0.77 -18.15 5.96
N THR A 122 0.37 -18.63 5.45
CA THR A 122 1.26 -17.87 4.58
C THR A 122 1.15 -18.38 3.14
N LYS A 123 1.03 -17.47 2.18
CA LYS A 123 0.94 -17.78 0.75
C LYS A 123 1.81 -16.84 -0.06
N THR A 124 2.44 -17.37 -1.10
CA THR A 124 3.12 -16.56 -2.12
C THR A 124 2.18 -16.29 -3.29
N LEU A 125 1.97 -15.01 -3.59
CA LEU A 125 1.18 -14.51 -4.72
C LEU A 125 2.13 -13.97 -5.78
N THR A 126 2.07 -14.51 -7.00
CA THR A 126 2.77 -13.94 -8.16
C THR A 126 1.75 -13.21 -9.01
N ILE A 127 1.90 -11.89 -9.12
CA ILE A 127 0.90 -10.99 -9.70
C ILE A 127 1.50 -10.37 -10.95
N ALA A 128 0.92 -10.70 -12.11
CA ALA A 128 1.30 -10.12 -13.39
C ALA A 128 0.99 -8.61 -13.43
N PRO A 129 1.66 -7.83 -14.28
CA PRO A 129 1.44 -6.38 -14.37
C PRO A 129 -0.05 -6.00 -14.52
N GLU A 130 -0.81 -6.75 -15.31
CA GLU A 130 -2.22 -6.51 -15.60
C GLU A 130 -3.12 -6.59 -14.35
N ASP A 131 -2.74 -7.41 -13.37
CA ASP A 131 -3.42 -7.56 -12.09
C ASP A 131 -2.75 -6.73 -10.95
N ALA A 132 -1.70 -5.98 -11.30
CA ALA A 132 -0.95 -5.09 -10.42
C ALA A 132 -1.14 -3.61 -10.83
N TYR A 133 -0.11 -2.99 -11.41
CA TYR A 133 -0.09 -1.56 -11.77
C TYR A 133 -0.22 -1.31 -13.28
N GLY A 134 -0.57 -2.33 -14.05
CA GLY A 134 -0.69 -2.30 -15.50
C GLY A 134 0.65 -2.28 -16.23
N GLN A 135 0.57 -2.32 -17.56
CA GLN A 135 1.71 -2.05 -18.44
C GLN A 135 2.02 -0.55 -18.48
N PRO A 136 3.28 -0.16 -18.76
CA PRO A 136 3.62 1.24 -19.00
C PRO A 136 2.79 1.77 -20.18
N ASP A 137 2.17 2.92 -20.00
CA ASP A 137 1.44 3.63 -21.04
C ASP A 137 2.35 4.70 -21.67
N PRO A 138 2.72 4.58 -22.95
CA PRO A 138 3.52 5.60 -23.64
C PRO A 138 2.88 6.99 -23.62
N LYS A 139 1.55 7.08 -23.49
CA LYS A 139 0.83 8.37 -23.40
C LYS A 139 1.06 9.09 -22.07
N LYS A 140 1.57 8.39 -21.05
CA LYS A 140 2.00 8.98 -19.78
C LYS A 140 3.44 9.48 -19.81
N ILE A 141 4.13 9.35 -20.94
CA ILE A 141 5.41 10.01 -21.18
C ILE A 141 5.10 11.33 -21.89
N ILE A 142 5.46 12.44 -21.24
CA ILE A 142 5.17 13.79 -21.74
C ILE A 142 6.47 14.52 -22.03
N SER A 143 6.54 15.15 -23.20
CA SER A 143 7.63 16.05 -23.56
C SER A 143 7.28 17.48 -23.12
N VAL A 144 8.16 18.10 -22.35
CA VAL A 144 7.97 19.46 -21.83
C VAL A 144 9.23 20.28 -22.07
N GLU A 145 9.07 21.49 -22.62
CA GLU A 145 10.18 22.44 -22.79
C GLU A 145 10.80 22.79 -21.44
N LEU A 146 12.14 22.77 -21.36
CA LEU A 146 12.88 23.10 -20.15
C LEU A 146 12.57 24.52 -19.64
N SER A 147 12.28 25.46 -20.55
CA SER A 147 11.90 26.84 -20.22
C SER A 147 10.60 26.95 -19.42
N LYS A 148 9.71 25.96 -19.55
CA LYS A 148 8.41 25.91 -18.84
C LYS A 148 8.50 25.19 -17.50
N ILE A 149 9.64 24.55 -17.21
CA ILE A 149 9.88 23.83 -15.96
C ILE A 149 10.61 24.77 -15.00
N PRO A 150 10.08 24.98 -13.77
CA PRO A 150 10.81 25.72 -12.74
C PRO A 150 12.19 25.10 -12.48
N ASN A 151 13.26 25.90 -12.60
CA ASN A 151 14.66 25.43 -12.55
C ASN A 151 15.02 24.38 -13.62
N GLY A 152 14.37 24.41 -14.78
CA GLY A 152 14.64 23.48 -15.88
C GLY A 152 16.08 23.49 -16.38
N ASP A 153 16.81 24.60 -16.19
CA ASP A 153 18.24 24.73 -16.47
C ASP A 153 19.13 23.81 -15.61
N LYS A 154 18.63 23.36 -14.45
CA LYS A 154 19.36 22.50 -13.51
C LYS A 154 18.94 21.03 -13.59
N LEU A 155 17.84 20.75 -14.28
CA LEU A 155 17.21 19.44 -14.38
C LEU A 155 18.15 18.41 -15.00
N LYS A 156 18.09 17.18 -14.51
CA LYS A 156 18.91 16.05 -14.98
C LYS A 156 18.04 14.84 -15.24
N VAL A 157 18.51 13.99 -16.15
CA VAL A 157 17.93 12.65 -16.33
C VAL A 157 18.01 11.89 -15.00
N GLY A 158 16.89 11.30 -14.59
CA GLY A 158 16.72 10.62 -13.31
C GLY A 158 16.04 11.47 -12.23
N ASP A 159 15.98 12.80 -12.39
CA ASP A 159 15.28 13.67 -11.44
C ASP A 159 13.79 13.33 -11.40
N THR A 160 13.16 13.55 -10.24
CA THR A 160 11.71 13.41 -10.07
C THR A 160 11.08 14.79 -9.96
N LEU A 161 10.14 15.07 -10.86
CA LEU A 161 9.31 16.25 -10.84
C LEU A 161 7.94 15.91 -10.24
N TYR A 162 7.25 16.92 -9.71
CA TYR A 162 5.90 16.76 -9.17
C TYR A 162 4.94 17.69 -9.90
N THR A 163 3.80 17.16 -10.32
CA THR A 163 2.71 17.99 -10.84
C THR A 163 2.09 18.84 -9.73
N ALA A 164 1.26 19.82 -10.09
CA ALA A 164 0.49 20.61 -9.13
C ALA A 164 -0.41 19.78 -8.21
N GLN A 165 -0.78 18.56 -8.64
CA GLN A 165 -1.57 17.60 -7.87
C GLN A 165 -0.70 16.67 -6.99
N GLY A 166 0.63 16.87 -6.98
CA GLY A 166 1.57 16.06 -6.21
C GLY A 166 1.92 14.72 -6.86
N MET A 167 1.56 14.49 -8.12
CA MET A 167 1.92 13.26 -8.82
C MET A 167 3.39 13.30 -9.25
N PRO A 168 4.22 12.29 -8.88
CA PRO A 168 5.61 12.23 -9.30
C PRO A 168 5.72 11.82 -10.77
N GLY A 169 6.66 12.42 -11.50
CA GLY A 169 7.09 12.04 -12.84
C GLY A 169 8.61 12.01 -12.93
N LYS A 170 9.17 10.97 -13.54
CA LYS A 170 10.61 10.77 -13.64
C LYS A 170 11.13 11.33 -14.97
N VAL A 171 12.16 12.15 -14.92
CA VAL A 171 12.84 12.61 -16.15
C VAL A 171 13.63 11.44 -16.73
N ILE A 172 13.27 10.99 -17.93
CA ILE A 172 13.90 9.84 -18.60
C ILE A 172 14.86 10.26 -19.71
N ALA A 173 14.67 11.44 -20.29
CA ALA A 173 15.55 12.01 -21.29
C ALA A 173 15.52 13.54 -21.23
N ILE A 174 16.62 14.18 -21.64
CA ILE A 174 16.68 15.61 -21.91
C ILE A 174 17.41 15.77 -23.24
N ASP A 175 16.74 16.36 -24.23
CA ASP A 175 17.29 16.59 -25.56
C ASP A 175 16.65 17.83 -26.20
N ASN A 176 17.42 18.57 -27.01
CA ASN A 176 16.95 19.70 -27.80
C ASN A 176 16.10 20.73 -27.04
N GLY A 177 16.44 21.00 -25.77
CA GLY A 177 15.71 21.94 -24.92
C GLY A 177 14.40 21.41 -24.33
N ASN A 178 14.12 20.12 -24.49
CA ASN A 178 12.95 19.43 -23.93
C ASN A 178 13.37 18.34 -22.94
N ALA A 179 12.53 18.11 -21.94
CA ALA A 179 12.63 16.95 -21.05
C ALA A 179 11.48 15.98 -21.36
N GLU A 180 11.80 14.70 -21.44
CA GLU A 180 10.80 13.62 -21.43
C GLU A 180 10.58 13.16 -20.00
N ILE A 181 9.32 13.20 -19.56
CA ILE A 181 8.93 12.91 -18.19
C ILE A 181 7.94 11.74 -18.20
N ASP A 182 8.30 10.66 -17.53
CA ASP A 182 7.49 9.46 -17.37
C ASP A 182 6.63 9.54 -16.10
N PHE A 183 5.32 9.57 -16.27
CA PHE A 183 4.31 9.56 -15.20
C PHE A 183 3.68 8.18 -14.97
N ASN A 184 4.25 7.11 -15.54
CA ASN A 184 3.83 5.76 -15.19
C ASN A 184 4.14 5.45 -13.72
N HIS A 185 3.36 4.52 -13.16
CA HIS A 185 3.66 3.98 -11.84
C HIS A 185 5.04 3.33 -11.85
N GLN A 186 5.86 3.50 -10.81
CA GLN A 186 7.24 2.98 -10.78
C GLN A 186 7.31 1.44 -10.91
N LEU A 187 6.21 0.77 -10.56
CA LEU A 187 6.05 -0.68 -10.67
C LEU A 187 5.26 -1.13 -11.92
N ALA A 188 4.90 -0.21 -12.83
CA ALA A 188 4.24 -0.56 -14.08
C ALA A 188 5.15 -1.49 -14.93
N GLY A 189 4.53 -2.48 -15.58
CA GLY A 189 5.22 -3.50 -16.37
C GLY A 189 6.02 -4.53 -15.56
N LYS A 190 5.96 -4.48 -14.22
CA LYS A 190 6.66 -5.44 -13.35
C LYS A 190 5.69 -6.48 -12.81
N THR A 191 6.11 -7.74 -12.88
CA THR A 191 5.51 -8.82 -12.08
C THR A 191 5.91 -8.61 -10.63
N LEU A 192 4.94 -8.70 -9.72
CA LEU A 192 5.14 -8.53 -8.29
C LEU A 192 4.95 -9.86 -7.58
N VAL A 193 5.83 -10.15 -6.63
CA VAL A 193 5.77 -11.34 -5.79
C VAL A 193 5.50 -10.90 -4.36
N PHE A 194 4.35 -11.32 -3.81
CA PHE A 194 4.00 -11.05 -2.43
C PHE A 194 4.03 -12.33 -1.61
N GLU A 195 4.73 -12.29 -0.48
CA GLU A 195 4.58 -13.28 0.57
C GLU A 195 3.63 -12.69 1.61
N VAL A 196 2.46 -13.30 1.80
CA VAL A 196 1.37 -12.74 2.62
C VAL A 196 1.00 -13.73 3.71
N THR A 197 0.87 -13.25 4.94
CA THR A 197 0.40 -14.02 6.09
C THR A 197 -0.85 -13.40 6.68
N VAL A 198 -1.95 -14.16 6.77
CA VAL A 198 -3.18 -13.66 7.40
C VAL A 198 -3.03 -13.69 8.92
N LYS A 199 -3.21 -12.54 9.57
CA LYS A 199 -3.11 -12.36 11.02
C LYS A 199 -4.48 -12.34 11.70
N GLY A 200 -5.54 -11.95 10.98
CA GLY A 200 -6.89 -11.90 11.52
C GLY A 200 -7.94 -11.78 10.43
N ILE A 201 -9.15 -12.23 10.75
CA ILE A 201 -10.34 -12.14 9.89
C ILE A 201 -11.49 -11.68 10.78
N GLU A 202 -12.11 -10.56 10.44
CA GLU A 202 -13.38 -10.11 10.99
C GLU A 202 -14.46 -10.28 9.92
N LYS A 203 -15.45 -11.11 10.23
CA LYS A 203 -16.54 -11.42 9.30
C LYS A 203 -17.43 -10.21 9.08
N LYS A 204 -17.84 -10.01 7.82
CA LYS A 204 -18.87 -9.04 7.47
C LYS A 204 -20.15 -9.35 8.27
N LYS A 205 -20.69 -8.35 8.97
CA LYS A 205 -21.98 -8.44 9.65
C LYS A 205 -23.15 -8.41 8.67
#